data_AF-A0A1H8DC42-F1
#
_entry.id   AF-A0A1H8DC42-F1
#
_cell.length_a   1.000
_cell.length_b   1.000
_cell.length_c   1.000
_cell.angle_alpha   90.00
_cell.angle_beta   90.00
_cell.angle_gamma   90.00
#
_symmetry.space_group_name_H-M   'P 1'
#
loop_
_entity.id
_entity.type
_entity.pdbx_description
1 polymer ?
#
loop_
_entity_poly.entity_id
_entity_poly.type
_entity_poly.pdbx_seq_one_letter_code
_entity_poly.pdbx_strand_id
1 'polypeptide(L)'
;MDNRSIIICILLAIITTNLIRVVPMMLIKGEISNRFVRSFLYYVPYVTLAVMTFPSMIQTTISPLSGIVALVVGIIAAWRRLGLFPVAAICCAIVYLMDSVMQ
;
A
#
# COMPACT_ATOMS: atom_id res chain seq x y z
N MET A 1 -13.55 26.98 -28.69
CA MET A 1 -12.54 26.79 -27.62
C MET A 1 -11.23 26.44 -28.31
N ASP A 2 -10.31 27.39 -28.35
CA ASP A 2 -9.05 27.29 -29.10
C ASP A 2 -8.19 26.11 -28.65
N ASN A 3 -7.84 25.25 -29.61
CA ASN A 3 -6.98 24.07 -29.42
C ASN A 3 -5.62 24.45 -28.78
N ARG A 4 -5.19 25.69 -28.98
CA ARG A 4 -3.98 26.27 -28.37
C ARG A 4 -4.08 26.35 -26.84
N SER A 5 -5.22 26.73 -26.27
CA SER A 5 -5.40 26.81 -24.81
C SER A 5 -5.42 25.42 -24.17
N ILE A 6 -5.98 24.42 -24.86
CA ILE A 6 -5.99 23.02 -24.40
C ILE A 6 -4.58 22.45 -24.38
N ILE A 7 -3.79 22.68 -25.44
CA ILE A 7 -2.39 22.26 -25.51
C ILE A 7 -1.55 22.92 -24.40
N ILE A 8 -1.78 24.22 -24.12
CA ILE A 8 -1.10 24.94 -23.03
C ILE A 8 -1.47 24.36 -21.67
N CYS A 9 -2.74 24.08 -21.39
CA CYS A 9 -3.17 23.46 -20.13
C CYS A 9 -2.58 22.05 -19.93
N ILE A 10 -2.54 21.23 -20.97
CA ILE A 10 -1.94 19.88 -20.91
C ILE A 10 -0.44 19.99 -20.64
N LEU A 11 0.27 20.90 -21.33
CA LEU A 11 1.69 21.12 -21.10
C LEU A 11 1.96 21.61 -19.68
N LEU A 12 1.14 22.54 -19.16
CA LEU A 12 1.24 23.01 -17.78
C LEU A 12 0.97 21.89 -16.77
N ALA A 13 -0.03 21.04 -17.01
CA ALA A 13 -0.36 19.92 -16.15
C ALA A 13 0.77 18.89 -16.10
N ILE A 14 1.41 18.60 -17.24
CA ILE A 14 2.56 17.69 -17.32
C ILE A 14 3.76 18.28 -16.57
N ILE A 15 4.05 19.57 -16.77
CA ILE A 15 5.15 20.26 -16.11
C ILE A 15 4.92 20.31 -14.60
N THR A 16 3.77 20.78 -14.13
CA THR A 16 3.47 20.94 -12.71
C THR A 16 3.46 19.59 -11.97
N THR A 17 2.84 18.56 -12.55
CA THR A 17 2.79 17.20 -11.96
C THR A 17 4.17 16.56 -11.90
N ASN A 18 4.96 16.66 -12.96
CA ASN A 18 6.32 16.13 -12.94
C ASN A 18 7.20 16.93 -12.00
N LEU A 19 7.09 18.26 -11.96
CA LEU A 19 7.86 19.12 -11.07
C LEU A 19 7.60 18.78 -9.60
N ILE A 20 6.32 18.65 -9.18
CA ILE A 20 5.98 18.25 -7.81
C ILE A 20 6.47 16.83 -7.45
N ARG A 21 6.63 15.92 -8.42
CA ARG A 21 7.10 14.55 -8.20
C ARG A 21 8.62 14.44 -8.19
N VAL A 22 9.32 15.21 -9.02
CA VAL A 22 10.78 15.22 -9.07
C VAL A 22 11.40 16.10 -8.00
N VAL A 23 10.72 17.16 -7.53
CA VAL A 23 11.17 18.01 -6.42
C VAL A 23 11.44 17.22 -5.13
N PRO A 24 10.54 16.35 -4.63
CA PRO A 24 10.83 15.53 -3.46
C PRO A 24 11.94 14.51 -3.75
N MET A 25 11.98 13.93 -4.95
CA MET A 25 13.08 13.03 -5.35
C MET A 25 14.45 13.73 -5.45
N MET A 26 14.47 15.03 -5.76
CA MET A 26 15.69 15.83 -5.88
C MET A 26 16.14 16.38 -4.52
N LEU A 27 15.21 16.77 -3.64
CA LEU A 27 15.50 17.31 -2.31
C LEU A 27 15.82 16.21 -1.27
N ILE A 28 15.26 15.00 -1.42
CA ILE A 28 15.52 13.84 -0.53
C ILE A 28 16.77 13.05 -0.98
N LYS A 29 17.50 13.53 -1.99
CA LYS A 29 18.74 12.90 -2.48
C LYS A 29 19.96 13.17 -1.61
N GLY A 30 19.86 14.06 -0.62
CA GLY A 30 20.90 14.24 0.40
C GLY A 30 20.83 13.12 1.42
N GLU A 31 21.96 12.46 1.69
CA GLU A 31 22.06 11.46 2.75
C GLU A 31 21.53 12.06 4.06
N ILE A 32 20.38 11.56 4.52
CA ILE A 32 19.82 11.95 5.81
C ILE A 32 20.79 11.44 6.88
N SER A 33 21.73 12.30 7.27
CA SER A 33 22.83 12.00 8.20
C SER A 33 22.32 11.56 9.58
N ASN A 34 21.09 11.98 9.93
CA ASN A 34 20.48 11.60 11.20
C ASN A 34 19.65 10.30 11.07
N ARG A 35 20.14 9.23 11.72
CA ARG A 35 19.48 7.92 11.83
C ARG A 35 18.01 8.03 12.26
N PHE A 36 17.66 9.00 13.11
CA PHE A 36 16.29 9.19 13.61
C PHE A 36 15.30 9.57 12.50
N VAL A 37 15.65 10.53 11.66
CA VAL A 37 14.77 11.03 10.58
C VAL A 37 14.61 9.99 9.48
N ARG A 38 15.69 9.26 9.15
CA ARG A 38 15.64 8.16 8.17
C ARG A 38 14.76 7.01 8.64
N SER A 39 14.87 6.61 9.90
CA SER A 39 13.98 5.60 10.47
C SER A 39 12.53 6.11 10.54
N PHE A 40 12.29 7.35 10.94
CA PHE A 40 10.92 7.90 10.96
C PHE A 40 10.27 7.89 9.56
N LEU A 41 10.96 8.41 8.55
CA LEU A 41 10.42 8.49 7.19
C LEU A 41 10.26 7.12 6.50
N TYR A 42 11.03 6.11 6.92
CA TYR A 42 10.86 4.73 6.43
C TYR A 42 9.64 4.05 7.08
N TYR A 43 9.40 4.30 8.36
CA TYR A 43 8.33 3.65 9.11
C TYR A 43 6.96 4.31 8.87
N VAL A 44 6.86 5.64 8.78
CA VAL A 44 5.58 6.35 8.58
C VAL A 44 4.76 5.85 7.39
N PRO A 45 5.28 5.79 6.14
CA PRO A 45 4.49 5.33 5.01
C PRO A 45 4.13 3.85 5.13
N TYR A 46 5.01 3.01 5.70
CA TYR A 46 4.75 1.59 5.86
C TYR A 46 3.64 1.33 6.91
N VAL A 47 3.69 2.04 8.03
CA VAL A 47 2.66 1.97 9.07
C VAL A 47 1.33 2.48 8.54
N THR A 48 1.32 3.58 7.78
CA THR A 48 0.09 4.12 7.17
C THR A 48 -0.48 3.17 6.12
N LEU A 49 0.34 2.54 5.27
CA LEU A 49 -0.13 1.52 4.34
C LEU A 49 -0.76 0.34 5.07
N ALA A 50 -0.13 -0.14 6.14
CA ALA A 50 -0.69 -1.20 6.98
C ALA A 50 -2.00 -0.78 7.63
N VAL A 51 -2.10 0.45 8.15
CA VAL A 51 -3.30 0.98 8.79
C VAL A 51 -4.44 1.26 7.80
N MET A 52 -4.17 1.37 6.49
CA MET A 52 -5.23 1.49 5.49
C MET A 52 -5.86 0.12 5.20
N THR A 53 -5.07 -0.96 5.24
CA THR A 53 -5.54 -2.30 4.89
C THR A 53 -6.04 -3.08 6.10
N PHE A 54 -5.31 -3.05 7.21
CA PHE A 54 -5.63 -3.80 8.43
C PHE A 54 -7.05 -3.58 8.98
N PRO A 55 -7.56 -2.34 9.14
CA PRO A 55 -8.91 -2.12 9.67
C PRO A 55 -10.00 -2.48 8.67
N SER A 56 -9.74 -2.34 7.37
CA SER A 56 -10.69 -2.73 6.32
C SER A 56 -10.88 -4.25 6.32
N MET A 57 -9.80 -5.01 6.53
CA MET A 57 -9.84 -6.48 6.60
C MET A 57 -10.68 -6.97 7.78
N ILE A 58 -10.55 -6.36 8.97
CA ILE A 58 -11.29 -6.79 10.17
C ILE A 58 -12.78 -6.41 10.08
N GLN A 59 -13.10 -5.25 9.51
CA GLN A 59 -14.49 -4.77 9.44
C GLN A 59 -15.30 -5.38 8.29
N THR A 60 -14.64 -5.78 7.19
CA THR A 60 -15.32 -6.36 6.01
C THR A 60 -15.72 -7.82 6.24
N THR A 61 -15.03 -8.53 7.14
CA THR A 61 -15.34 -9.93 7.43
C THR A 61 -16.53 -10.05 8.38
N ILE A 62 -17.47 -10.96 8.07
CA ILE A 62 -18.73 -11.21 8.81
C ILE A 62 -18.48 -11.54 10.29
N SER A 63 -17.31 -12.12 10.60
CA SER A 63 -16.80 -12.23 11.97
C SER A 63 -15.40 -11.59 12.08
N PRO A 64 -15.16 -10.73 13.08
CA PRO A 64 -13.84 -10.13 13.31
C PRO A 64 -12.77 -11.18 13.65
N LEU A 65 -13.18 -12.37 14.11
CA LEU A 65 -12.31 -13.50 14.39
C LEU A 65 -11.68 -14.08 13.11
N SER A 66 -12.46 -14.21 12.03
CA SER A 66 -11.99 -14.77 10.76
C SER A 66 -10.95 -13.87 10.08
N GLY A 67 -11.11 -12.54 10.17
CA GLY A 67 -10.13 -11.57 9.66
C GLY A 67 -8.77 -11.66 10.37
N ILE A 68 -8.74 -11.87 11.69
CA ILE A 68 -7.50 -12.04 12.45
C ILE A 68 -6.82 -13.37 12.11
N VAL A 69 -7.59 -14.47 12.03
CA VAL A 69 -7.07 -15.79 11.66
C VAL A 69 -6.49 -15.77 10.24
N ALA A 70 -7.18 -15.16 9.29
CA ALA A 70 -6.70 -14.97 7.92
C ALA A 70 -5.39 -14.19 7.85
N LEU A 71 -5.25 -13.16 8.69
CA LEU A 71 -4.04 -12.34 8.74
C LEU A 71 -2.84 -13.12 9.28
N VAL A 72 -3.04 -13.91 10.35
CA VAL A 72 -1.99 -14.78 10.92
C VAL A 72 -1.56 -15.83 9.90
N VAL A 73 -2.50 -16.49 9.25
CA VAL A 73 -2.18 -17.51 8.24
C VAL A 73 -1.54 -16.89 6.99
N GLY A 74 -1.98 -15.69 6.58
CA GLY A 74 -1.37 -14.91 5.51
C GLY A 74 0.08 -14.50 5.81
N ILE A 75 0.39 -14.11 7.05
CA ILE A 75 1.76 -13.81 7.50
C ILE A 75 2.63 -15.07 7.43
N ILE A 76 2.12 -16.22 7.88
CA ILE A 76 2.84 -17.50 7.85
C ILE A 76 3.11 -17.93 6.40
N ALA A 77 2.15 -17.73 5.48
CA ALA A 77 2.34 -18.00 4.06
C ALA A 77 3.34 -17.03 3.40
N ALA A 78 3.34 -15.74 3.80
CA ALA A 78 4.25 -14.72 3.30
C ALA A 78 5.72 -14.97 3.69
N TRP A 79 5.97 -15.62 4.83
CA TRP A 79 7.32 -16.02 5.24
C TRP A 79 8.04 -16.93 4.25
N ARG A 80 7.30 -17.61 3.38
CA ARG A 80 7.91 -18.47 2.36
C ARG A 80 8.49 -17.71 1.15
N ARG A 81 8.55 -16.37 1.16
CA ARG A 81 9.11 -15.52 0.08
C ARG A 81 8.54 -15.79 -1.31
N LEU A 82 7.39 -16.46 -1.41
CA LEU A 82 6.66 -16.61 -2.67
C LEU A 82 6.07 -15.24 -3.06
N GLY A 83 5.99 -14.95 -4.36
CA GLY A 83 5.59 -13.65 -4.87
C GLY A 83 4.24 -13.13 -4.32
N LEU A 84 3.95 -11.85 -4.53
CA LEU A 84 2.74 -11.20 -4.00
C LEU A 84 1.44 -11.92 -4.44
N PHE A 85 1.44 -12.46 -5.66
CA PHE A 85 0.32 -13.20 -6.25
C PHE A 85 -0.03 -14.51 -5.53
N PRO A 86 0.89 -15.48 -5.35
CA PRO A 86 0.58 -16.72 -4.63
C PRO A 86 0.22 -16.48 -3.16
N VAL A 87 0.80 -15.47 -2.49
CA VAL A 87 0.44 -15.14 -1.10
C VAL A 87 -1.01 -14.65 -1.02
N ALA A 88 -1.43 -13.77 -1.93
CA ALA A 88 -2.81 -13.30 -2.00
C ALA A 88 -3.80 -14.44 -2.31
N ALA A 89 -3.47 -15.32 -3.26
CA ALA A 89 -4.31 -16.46 -3.61
C ALA A 89 -4.50 -17.45 -2.44
N ILE A 90 -3.42 -17.78 -1.71
CA ILE A 90 -3.47 -18.62 -0.51
C ILE A 90 -4.31 -17.95 0.59
N CYS A 91 -4.12 -16.65 0.82
CA CYS A 91 -4.90 -15.90 1.81
C CYS A 91 -6.40 -15.94 1.48
N CYS A 92 -6.80 -15.67 0.23
CA CYS A 92 -8.19 -15.73 -0.20
C CYS A 92 -8.79 -17.14 -0.07
N ALA A 93 -8.04 -18.18 -0.46
CA ALA A 93 -8.50 -19.56 -0.35
C ALA A 93 -8.77 -19.97 1.10
N ILE A 94 -7.93 -19.52 2.03
CA ILE A 94 -8.04 -19.83 3.47
C ILE A 94 -9.16 -19.04 4.12
N VAL A 95 -9.34 -17.75 3.79
CA VAL A 95 -10.50 -16.95 4.23
C VAL A 95 -11.79 -17.62 3.78
N TYR A 96 -11.87 -18.03 2.51
CA TYR A 96 -13.05 -18.71 1.96
C TYR A 96 -13.33 -20.04 2.66
N LEU A 97 -12.30 -20.85 2.90
CA LEU A 97 -12.45 -22.11 3.64
C LEU A 97 -12.92 -21.87 5.08
N MET A 98 -12.33 -20.90 5.78
CA MET A 98 -12.69 -20.58 7.16
C MET A 98 -14.11 -20.00 7.27
N ASP A 99 -14.48 -19.07 6.39
CA ASP A 99 -15.83 -18.53 6.32
C ASP A 99 -16.86 -19.63 6.04
N SER A 100 -16.56 -20.54 5.11
CA SER A 100 -17.41 -21.69 4.80
C SER A 100 -17.53 -22.73 5.93
N VAL A 101 -16.55 -22.82 6.83
CA VAL A 101 -16.53 -23.73 7.99
C VAL A 101 -17.24 -23.14 9.21
N MET A 102 -17.29 -21.80 9.30
CA MET A 102 -17.86 -21.07 10.45
C MET A 102 -19.26 -20.49 10.19
N GLN A 103 -19.79 -20.64 8.97
CA GLN A 103 -21.18 -20.32 8.63
C GLN A 103 -22.16 -21.32 9.24
#